data_AF-A0A5C7ZS97-F1
#
_entry.id   AF-A0A5C7ZS97-F1
#
_cell.length_a   1.000
_cell.length_b   1.000
_cell.length_c   1.000
_cell.angle_alpha   90.00
_cell.angle_beta   90.00
_cell.angle_gamma   90.00
#
_symmetry.space_group_name_H-M   'P 1'
#
loop_
_entity.id
_entity.type
_entity.pdbx_description
1 polymer ?
#
loop_
_entity_poly.entity_id
_entity_poly.type
_entity_poly.pdbx_seq_one_letter_code
_entity_poly.pdbx_strand_id
1 'polypeptide(L)'
;MRWDSVGLGFVLGLLAPVLGFFAYGGMYVTAIRPWHDLEWFVNDMFLGSPEFRTRIVSISLIADAFLFFLLDRFHRHKTMRGVIMAMLTYGLYIVPAIVKDELTKLGWL
;
A
#
# COMPACT_ATOMS: atom_id res chain seq x y z
N MET A 1 -1.24 3.58 28.48
CA MET A 1 -0.81 4.76 27.69
C MET A 1 0.51 4.60 26.90
N ARG A 2 1.31 3.52 27.05
CA ARG A 2 2.62 3.36 26.36
C ARG A 2 2.58 3.10 24.83
N TRP A 3 1.42 2.79 24.27
CA TRP A 3 1.27 2.38 22.86
C TRP A 3 0.57 3.45 22.00
N ASP A 4 0.51 4.69 22.46
CA ASP A 4 -0.01 5.81 21.67
C ASP A 4 1.11 6.81 21.36
N SER A 5 1.78 6.60 20.24
CA SER A 5 2.87 7.46 19.79
C SER A 5 2.84 7.66 18.29
N VAL A 6 3.26 8.84 17.85
CA VAL A 6 3.34 9.18 16.42
C VAL A 6 4.31 8.24 15.71
N GLY A 7 5.46 7.94 16.31
CA GLY A 7 6.46 7.05 15.71
C GLY A 7 5.93 5.62 15.49
N LEU A 8 5.20 5.06 16.47
CA LEU A 8 4.56 3.76 16.30
C LEU A 8 3.55 3.79 15.15
N GLY A 9 2.72 4.84 15.08
CA GLY A 9 1.77 5.01 13.99
C GLY A 9 2.41 5.11 12.63
N PHE A 10 3.53 5.83 12.53
CA PHE A 10 4.29 5.96 11.29
C PHE A 10 4.85 4.61 10.83
N VAL A 11 5.48 3.85 11.73
CA VAL A 11 5.97 2.51 11.41
C VAL A 11 4.82 1.58 11.00
N LEU A 12 3.70 1.59 11.72
CA LEU A 12 2.55 0.78 11.35
C LEU A 12 1.97 1.19 10.00
N GLY A 13 1.89 2.49 9.70
CA GLY A 13 1.44 2.98 8.39
C GLY A 13 2.40 2.66 7.25
N LEU A 14 3.70 2.48 7.52
CA LEU A 14 4.62 1.95 6.50
C LEU A 14 4.44 0.43 6.29
N LEU A 15 4.05 -0.29 7.34
CA LEU A 15 3.86 -1.74 7.27
C LEU A 15 2.47 -2.14 6.74
N ALA A 16 1.43 -1.33 6.97
CA ALA A 16 0.07 -1.68 6.61
C ALA A 16 -0.09 -1.92 5.09
N PRO A 17 0.45 -1.07 4.19
CA PRO A 17 0.39 -1.32 2.76
C PRO A 17 1.16 -2.57 2.34
N VAL A 18 2.27 -2.88 3.01
CA VAL A 18 3.02 -4.13 2.75
C VAL A 18 2.16 -5.34 3.12
N LEU A 19 1.46 -5.29 4.25
CA LEU A 19 0.50 -6.34 4.63
C LEU A 19 -0.69 -6.39 3.66
N GLY A 20 -1.20 -5.25 3.22
CA GLY A 20 -2.26 -5.14 2.22
C GLY A 20 -1.87 -5.78 0.89
N PHE A 21 -0.62 -5.59 0.45
CA PHE A 21 -0.05 -6.21 -0.74
C PHE A 21 -0.08 -7.74 -0.66
N PHE A 22 0.45 -8.31 0.44
CA PHE A 22 0.46 -9.77 0.60
C PHE A 22 -0.94 -10.34 0.85
N ALA A 23 -1.81 -9.62 1.55
CA ALA A 23 -3.20 -10.03 1.73
C ALA A 23 -3.95 -10.07 0.40
N TYR A 24 -3.81 -9.03 -0.43
CA TYR A 24 -4.40 -8.99 -1.76
C TYR A 24 -3.79 -10.06 -2.68
N GLY A 25 -2.47 -10.19 -2.72
CA GLY A 25 -1.77 -11.22 -3.50
C GLY A 25 -2.20 -12.62 -3.10
N GLY A 26 -2.22 -12.91 -1.80
CA GLY A 26 -2.68 -14.17 -1.25
C GLY A 26 -4.14 -14.48 -1.63
N MET A 27 -5.04 -13.51 -1.48
CA MET A 27 -6.43 -13.63 -1.93
C MET A 27 -6.52 -13.86 -3.44
N TYR A 28 -5.71 -13.15 -4.23
CA TYR A 28 -5.71 -13.26 -5.68
C TYR A 28 -5.32 -14.67 -6.14
N VAL A 29 -4.22 -15.20 -5.60
CA VAL A 29 -3.70 -16.52 -5.98
C VAL A 29 -4.45 -17.68 -5.33
N THR A 30 -5.30 -17.45 -4.33
CA THR A 30 -6.11 -18.52 -3.72
C THR A 30 -7.56 -18.54 -4.20
N ALA A 31 -8.18 -17.36 -4.39
CA ALA A 31 -9.59 -17.25 -4.72
C ALA A 31 -9.87 -16.89 -6.19
N ILE A 32 -8.99 -16.13 -6.84
CA ILE A 32 -9.23 -15.60 -8.20
C ILE A 32 -8.48 -16.42 -9.26
N ARG A 33 -7.21 -16.72 -9.01
CA ARG A 33 -6.30 -17.44 -9.91
C ARG A 33 -5.55 -18.54 -9.14
N PRO A 34 -6.24 -19.63 -8.74
CA PRO A 34 -5.66 -20.73 -7.94
C PRO A 34 -4.53 -21.51 -8.64
N TRP A 35 -4.32 -21.27 -9.93
CA TRP A 35 -3.30 -21.93 -10.74
C TRP A 35 -1.94 -21.22 -10.70
N HIS A 36 -1.85 -20.07 -10.05
CA HIS A 36 -0.64 -19.28 -9.89
C HIS A 36 -0.23 -19.20 -8.43
N ASP A 37 1.05 -18.98 -8.18
CA ASP A 37 1.60 -18.84 -6.83
C ASP A 37 1.90 -17.36 -6.49
N LEU A 38 2.18 -17.09 -5.21
CA LEU A 38 2.60 -15.76 -4.75
C LEU A 38 3.83 -15.24 -5.50
N GLU A 39 4.76 -16.12 -5.88
CA GLU A 39 5.93 -15.75 -6.67
C GLU A 39 5.54 -15.16 -8.02
N TRP A 40 4.58 -15.78 -8.72
CA TRP A 40 4.05 -15.29 -9.99
C TRP A 40 3.35 -13.93 -9.81
N PHE A 41 2.59 -13.75 -8.73
CA PHE A 41 1.96 -12.47 -8.42
C PHE A 41 3.00 -11.34 -8.24
N VAL A 42 4.11 -11.62 -7.55
CA VAL A 42 5.17 -10.63 -7.31
C VAL A 42 5.96 -10.35 -8.58
N ASN A 43 6.47 -11.39 -9.25
CA ASN A 43 7.41 -11.23 -10.36
C ASN A 43 6.72 -10.88 -11.67
N ASP A 44 5.67 -11.60 -12.05
CA ASP A 44 5.03 -11.45 -13.35
C ASP A 44 3.99 -10.32 -13.31
N MET A 45 3.12 -10.31 -12.29
CA MET A 45 2.01 -9.36 -12.23
C MET A 45 2.42 -7.99 -11.69
N PHE A 46 3.16 -7.94 -10.58
CA PHE A 46 3.55 -6.68 -9.96
C PHE A 46 4.82 -6.05 -10.58
N LEU A 47 5.88 -6.84 -10.76
CA LEU A 47 7.12 -6.34 -11.37
C LEU A 47 7.07 -6.35 -12.89
N GLY A 48 6.54 -7.39 -13.52
CA GLY A 48 6.52 -7.56 -14.97
C GLY A 48 5.58 -6.63 -15.74
N SER A 49 4.58 -6.05 -15.06
CA SER A 49 3.56 -5.21 -15.71
C SER A 49 3.38 -3.85 -15.03
N PRO A 50 3.92 -2.76 -15.62
CA PRO A 50 3.79 -1.40 -15.06
C PRO A 50 2.34 -0.96 -14.81
N GLU A 51 1.42 -1.35 -15.70
CA GLU A 51 -0.01 -1.00 -15.58
C GLU A 51 -0.65 -1.62 -14.32
N PHE A 52 -0.34 -2.88 -14.02
CA PHE A 52 -0.85 -3.56 -12.83
C PHE A 52 -0.19 -3.06 -11.56
N ARG A 53 1.08 -2.67 -11.62
CA ARG A 53 1.83 -2.14 -10.47
C ARG A 53 1.11 -0.99 -9.78
N THR A 54 0.72 0.03 -10.53
CA THR A 54 0.01 1.20 -9.98
C THR A 54 -1.31 0.82 -9.32
N ARG A 55 -2.07 -0.12 -9.92
CA ARG A 55 -3.34 -0.60 -9.36
C ARG A 55 -3.14 -1.38 -8.08
N ILE A 56 -2.16 -2.28 -8.05
CA ILE A 56 -1.82 -3.11 -6.89
C ILE A 56 -1.35 -2.22 -5.72
N VAL A 57 -0.49 -1.23 -5.98
CA VAL A 57 -0.05 -0.27 -4.96
C VAL A 57 -1.25 0.50 -4.39
N SER A 58 -2.13 1.02 -5.25
CA SER A 58 -3.32 1.76 -4.81
C SER A 58 -4.24 0.93 -3.92
N ILE A 59 -4.49 -0.34 -4.26
CA ILE A 59 -5.28 -1.26 -3.43
C ILE A 59 -4.57 -1.53 -2.09
N SER A 60 -3.25 -1.72 -2.13
CA SER A 60 -2.46 -1.98 -0.93
C SER A 60 -2.53 -0.83 0.07
N LEU A 61 -2.53 0.42 -0.39
CA LEU A 61 -2.68 1.62 0.44
C LEU A 61 -4.02 1.71 1.17
N ILE A 62 -5.07 1.00 0.72
CA ILE A 62 -6.36 0.96 1.43
C ILE A 62 -6.18 0.36 2.84
N ALA A 63 -5.16 -0.48 3.05
CA ALA A 63 -4.83 -1.03 4.36
C ALA A 63 -4.52 0.05 5.41
N ASP A 64 -3.95 1.19 5.03
CA ASP A 64 -3.73 2.33 5.93
C ASP A 64 -5.04 2.95 6.39
N ALA A 65 -6.03 3.06 5.50
CA ALA A 65 -7.34 3.56 5.86
C ALA A 65 -8.04 2.62 6.86
N PHE A 66 -7.95 1.30 6.63
CA PHE A 66 -8.46 0.31 7.58
C PHE A 66 -7.76 0.41 8.95
N LEU A 67 -6.43 0.50 8.96
CA LEU A 67 -5.65 0.66 10.18
C LEU A 67 -6.02 1.97 10.91
N PHE A 68 -6.23 3.06 10.17
CA PHE A 68 -6.64 4.35 10.72
C PHE A 68 -7.96 4.23 11.48
N PHE A 69 -9.00 3.66 10.88
CA PHE A 69 -10.30 3.46 11.54
C PHE A 69 -10.23 2.48 12.71
N LEU A 70 -9.37 1.46 12.62
CA LEU A 70 -9.14 0.54 13.73
C LEU A 70 -8.55 1.28 14.93
N LEU A 71 -7.56 2.15 14.71
CA LEU A 71 -6.92 2.95 15.76
C LEU A 71 -7.86 4.01 16.35
N ASP A 72 -8.77 4.56 15.53
CA ASP A 72 -9.83 5.48 15.96
C ASP A 72 -10.74 4.82 17.01
N ARG A 73 -11.19 3.59 16.76
CA ARG A 73 -11.97 2.80 17.72
C ARG A 73 -11.26 2.64 19.08
N PHE A 74 -9.94 2.55 19.08
CA PHE A 74 -9.13 2.44 20.29
C PHE A 74 -8.69 3.79 20.89
N HIS A 75 -9.21 4.91 20.36
CA HIS A 75 -8.90 6.27 20.81
C HIS A 75 -7.38 6.57 20.79
N ARG A 76 -6.65 6.00 19.81
CA ARG A 76 -5.18 6.13 19.68
C ARG A 76 -4.79 7.26 18.73
N HIS A 77 -5.19 8.49 19.09
CA HIS A 77 -5.09 9.65 18.21
C HIS A 77 -3.65 10.02 17.80
N LYS A 78 -2.63 9.83 18.67
CA LYS A 78 -1.23 10.12 18.26
C LYS A 78 -0.75 9.11 17.23
N THR A 79 -1.13 7.85 17.39
CA THR A 79 -0.81 6.76 16.46
C THR A 79 -1.48 6.99 15.10
N MET A 80 -2.75 7.41 15.09
CA MET A 80 -3.46 7.77 13.86
C MET A 80 -2.74 8.86 13.06
N ARG A 81 -2.21 9.90 13.73
CA ARG A 81 -1.41 10.95 13.07
C ARG A 81 -0.15 10.38 12.41
N GLY A 82 0.48 9.38 13.04
CA GLY A 82 1.61 8.67 12.46
C GLY A 82 1.24 7.92 11.19
N VAL A 83 0.11 7.20 11.18
CA VAL A 83 -0.39 6.50 9.98
C VAL A 83 -0.64 7.47 8.83
N ILE A 84 -1.28 8.62 9.11
CA ILE A 84 -1.48 9.67 8.09
C ILE A 84 -0.13 10.18 7.56
N MET A 85 0.87 10.41 8.42
CA MET A 85 2.19 10.84 7.96
C MET A 85 2.86 9.80 7.03
N ALA A 86 2.72 8.50 7.33
CA ALA A 86 3.22 7.45 6.46
C ALA A 86 2.48 7.44 5.11
N MET A 87 1.15 7.52 5.13
CA MET A 87 0.33 7.60 3.92
C MET A 87 0.72 8.82 3.05
N LEU A 88 0.96 9.99 3.66
CA LEU A 88 1.44 11.17 2.92
C LEU A 88 2.82 10.93 2.31
N THR A 89 3.71 10.23 3.03
CA THR A 89 5.05 9.87 2.52
C THR A 89 4.94 8.98 1.28
N TYR A 90 4.03 8.00 1.28
CA TYR A 90 3.73 7.22 0.08
C TYR A 90 3.18 8.07 -1.05
N GLY A 91 2.23 8.97 -0.75
CA GLY A 91 1.68 9.89 -1.74
C GLY A 91 2.76 10.74 -2.42
N LEU A 92 3.73 11.24 -1.66
CA LEU A 92 4.87 12.00 -2.19
C LEU A 92 5.75 11.20 -3.16
N TYR A 93 5.78 9.87 -3.06
CA TYR A 93 6.53 9.01 -3.97
C TYR A 93 5.69 8.52 -5.16
N ILE A 94 4.48 8.05 -4.87
CA ILE A 94 3.60 7.41 -5.85
C ILE A 94 3.08 8.41 -6.87
N VAL A 95 2.69 9.61 -6.44
CA VAL A 95 2.16 10.62 -7.38
C VAL A 95 3.20 11.00 -8.44
N PRO A 96 4.45 11.37 -8.10
CA PRO A 96 5.47 11.61 -9.12
C PRO A 96 5.79 10.38 -9.98
N ALA A 97 5.80 9.18 -9.40
CA ALA A 97 6.05 7.95 -10.14
C ALA A 97 4.97 7.70 -11.21
N ILE A 98 3.69 7.90 -10.87
CA ILE A 98 2.57 7.79 -11.81
C ILE A 98 2.68 8.86 -12.90
N VAL A 99 2.95 10.12 -12.53
CA VAL A 99 3.10 11.21 -13.51
C VAL A 99 4.22 10.90 -14.49
N LYS A 100 5.35 10.39 -14.02
CA LYS A 100 6.47 9.97 -14.88
C LYS A 100 6.05 8.85 -15.84
N ASP A 101 5.36 7.82 -15.36
CA ASP A 101 4.89 6.69 -16.18
C ASP A 101 3.93 7.15 -17.28
N GLU A 102 2.99 8.04 -16.95
CA GLU A 102 2.04 8.60 -17.93
C GLU A 102 2.74 9.50 -18.97
N LEU A 103 3.70 10.34 -18.55
CA LEU A 103 4.48 11.17 -19.48
C LEU A 103 5.32 10.32 -20.45
N THR A 104 5.90 9.22 -19.97
CA THR A 104 6.64 8.27 -20.83
C THR A 104 5.71 7.60 -21.83
N LYS A 105 4.49 7.19 -21.43
CA LYS A 105 3.49 6.63 -22.38
C LYS A 105 3.06 7.64 -23.45
N LEU A 106 3.00 8.92 -23.11
CA LEU A 106 2.67 10.00 -24.04
C LEU A 106 3.85 10.39 -24.95
N GLY A 107 5.05 9.83 -24.74
CA GLY A 107 6.25 10.12 -25.53
C GLY A 107 6.88 11.48 -25.22
N TRP A 108 6.56 12.07 -24.05
CA TRP A 108 7.13 13.36 -23.62
C TRP A 108 8.49 13.19 -22.91
N LEU A 109 8.82 11.96 -22.50
CA LEU A 109 10.06 11.53 -21.85
C LEU A 109 10.52 10.21 -22.47
#